data_AF-A0A2T7MSF3-F1
#
_entry.id   AF-A0A2T7MSF3-F1
#
_cell.length_a   1.000
_cell.length_b   1.000
_cell.length_c   1.000
_cell.angle_alpha   90.00
_cell.angle_beta   90.00
_cell.angle_gamma   90.00
#
_symmetry.space_group_name_H-M   'P 1'
#
loop_
_entity.id
_entity.type
_entity.pdbx_description
1 polymer ?
#
loop_
_entity_poly.entity_id
_entity_poly.type
_entity_poly.pdbx_seq_one_letter_code
_entity_poly.pdbx_strand_id
1 'polypeptide(L)'
;MPNTNFDRDTLRELADEGNEIALDRLADLADAADDLDELSELLDEGSPRAGLLLTRRAVVGGDLRALQRISDAGYDGAGQELDRLLKAPADLPDL
;
A
#
# COMPACT_ATOMS: atom_id res chain seq x y z
N MET A 1 1.88 27.85 8.26
CA MET A 1 1.04 26.80 8.90
C MET A 1 2.00 25.83 9.56
N PRO A 2 1.88 25.51 10.84
CA PRO A 2 2.74 24.50 11.44
C PRO A 2 2.40 23.17 10.77
N ASN A 3 3.29 22.67 9.92
CA ASN A 3 3.25 21.29 9.51
C ASN A 3 3.50 20.50 10.78
N THR A 4 2.44 19.92 11.35
CA THR A 4 2.56 18.93 12.41
C THR A 4 3.14 17.67 11.78
N ASN A 5 4.40 17.77 11.35
CA ASN A 5 5.23 16.65 10.97
C ASN A 5 5.61 16.02 12.31
N PHE A 6 4.71 15.19 12.83
CA PHE A 6 5.05 14.32 13.94
C PHE A 6 6.26 13.50 13.50
N ASP A 7 7.25 13.42 14.38
CA ASP A 7 8.45 12.66 14.07
C ASP A 7 8.09 11.19 13.83
N ARG A 8 8.79 10.53 12.91
CA ARG A 8 8.48 9.15 12.51
C ARG A 8 8.52 8.21 13.71
N ASP A 9 9.46 8.43 14.64
CA ASP A 9 9.57 7.62 15.84
C ASP A 9 8.33 7.79 16.75
N THR A 10 7.84 9.03 16.90
CA THR A 10 6.59 9.28 17.65
C THR A 10 5.37 8.65 17.00
N LEU A 11 5.29 8.68 15.66
CA LEU A 11 4.21 8.00 14.95
C LEU A 11 4.29 6.48 15.12
N ARG A 12 5.50 5.91 15.13
CA ARG A 12 5.71 4.48 15.36
C ARG A 12 5.29 4.06 16.76
N GLU A 13 5.72 4.79 17.80
CA GLU A 13 5.29 4.54 19.18
C GLU A 13 3.75 4.56 19.31
N LEU A 14 3.09 5.55 18.70
CA LEU A 14 1.63 5.64 18.72
C LEU A 14 0.97 4.48 17.96
N ALA A 15 1.52 4.09 16.81
CA ALA A 15 1.00 2.97 16.03
C ALA A 15 1.14 1.65 16.79
N ASP A 16 2.27 1.44 17.48
CA ASP A 16 2.51 0.28 18.35
C ASP A 16 1.54 0.25 19.55
N GLU A 17 1.10 1.40 20.03
CA GLU A 17 0.02 1.54 21.02
C GLU A 17 -1.40 1.33 20.41
N GLY A 18 -1.50 1.08 19.11
CA GLY A 18 -2.75 0.81 18.39
C GLY A 18 -3.40 2.05 17.75
N ASN A 19 -2.67 3.15 17.59
CA ASN A 19 -3.20 4.34 16.94
C ASN A 19 -3.22 4.18 15.40
N GLU A 20 -4.39 3.85 14.87
CA GLU A 20 -4.60 3.66 13.43
C GLU A 20 -4.27 4.91 12.59
N ILE A 21 -4.48 6.13 13.13
CA ILE A 21 -4.12 7.36 12.42
C ILE A 21 -2.61 7.48 12.29
N ALA A 22 -1.87 7.10 13.33
CA ALA A 22 -0.41 7.12 13.29
C ALA A 22 0.12 6.09 12.28
N LEU A 23 -0.48 4.89 12.25
CA LEU A 23 -0.17 3.84 11.29
C LEU A 23 -0.43 4.30 9.83
N ASP A 24 -1.56 4.95 9.59
CA ASP A 24 -1.88 5.53 8.27
C ASP A 24 -0.90 6.63 7.86
N ARG A 25 -0.42 7.44 8.82
CA ARG A 25 0.58 8.48 8.56
C ARG A 25 1.96 7.90 8.24
N LEU A 26 2.35 6.82 8.91
CA LEU A 26 3.57 6.09 8.55
C LEU A 26 3.49 5.54 7.12
N ALA A 27 2.33 5.01 6.72
CA ALA A 27 2.13 4.53 5.35
C ALA A 27 2.24 5.66 4.31
N ASP A 28 1.66 6.83 4.59
CA ASP A 28 1.82 8.01 3.71
C ASP A 28 3.29 8.46 3.61
N LEU A 29 4.05 8.42 4.71
CA LEU A 29 5.46 8.79 4.73
C LEU A 29 6.33 7.78 3.96
N ALA A 30 6.08 6.48 4.14
CA ALA A 30 6.76 5.41 3.43
C ALA A 30 6.51 5.49 1.92
N ASP A 31 5.26 5.72 1.48
CA ASP A 31 4.94 5.91 0.07
C ASP A 31 5.63 7.13 -0.55
N ALA A 32 5.67 8.25 0.19
CA ALA A 32 6.39 9.44 -0.23
C ALA A 32 7.91 9.23 -0.33
N ALA A 33 8.46 8.31 0.48
CA ALA A 33 9.86 7.92 0.47
C ALA A 33 10.19 6.81 -0.54
N ASP A 34 9.19 6.27 -1.27
CA ASP A 34 9.33 5.08 -2.13
C ASP A 34 9.75 3.81 -1.36
N ASP A 35 9.50 3.77 -0.05
CA ASP A 35 9.87 2.65 0.83
C ASP A 35 8.79 1.55 0.78
N LEU A 36 8.95 0.65 -0.18
CA LEU A 36 8.06 -0.49 -0.37
C LEU A 36 8.16 -1.53 0.76
N ASP A 37 9.33 -1.65 1.39
CA ASP A 37 9.55 -2.60 2.47
C ASP A 37 8.79 -2.14 3.72
N GLU A 38 8.89 -0.86 4.08
CA GLU A 38 8.10 -0.29 5.18
C GLU A 38 6.59 -0.36 4.90
N LEU A 39 6.15 -0.09 3.67
CA LEU A 39 4.74 -0.26 3.30
C LEU A 39 4.28 -1.72 3.46
N SER A 40 5.12 -2.70 3.14
CA SER A 40 4.79 -4.12 3.32
C SER A 40 4.67 -4.47 4.79
N GLU A 41 5.60 -4.01 5.63
CA GLU A 41 5.55 -4.21 7.09
C GLU A 41 4.28 -3.61 7.68
N LEU A 42 3.95 -2.37 7.31
CA LEU A 42 2.73 -1.70 7.78
C LEU A 42 1.46 -2.43 7.34
N LEU A 43 1.45 -3.03 6.14
CA LEU A 43 0.33 -3.88 5.70
C LEU A 43 0.22 -5.14 6.55
N ASP A 44 1.33 -5.81 6.84
CA ASP A 44 1.37 -7.01 7.70
C ASP A 44 0.93 -6.70 9.14
N GLU A 45 1.20 -5.47 9.62
CA GLU A 45 0.69 -4.92 10.88
C GLU A 45 -0.82 -4.57 10.84
N GLY A 46 -1.43 -4.60 9.65
CA GLY A 46 -2.86 -4.41 9.44
C GLY A 46 -3.26 -3.06 8.87
N SER A 47 -2.33 -2.25 8.35
CA SER A 47 -2.63 -0.93 7.75
C SER A 47 -3.43 -1.07 6.44
N PRO A 48 -4.71 -0.64 6.40
CA PRO A 48 -5.48 -0.62 5.16
C PRO A 48 -4.92 0.43 4.18
N ARG A 49 -4.31 1.49 4.71
CA ARG A 49 -3.69 2.56 3.94
C ARG A 49 -2.46 2.06 3.19
N ALA A 50 -1.60 1.27 3.83
CA ALA A 50 -0.45 0.67 3.17
C ALA A 50 -0.88 -0.28 2.04
N GLY A 51 -1.87 -1.15 2.29
CA GLY A 51 -2.44 -2.03 1.27
C GLY A 51 -2.98 -1.28 0.06
N LEU A 52 -3.68 -0.15 0.28
CA LEU A 52 -4.17 0.73 -0.79
C LEU A 52 -3.03 1.31 -1.63
N LEU A 53 -1.98 1.84 -0.98
CA LEU A 53 -0.86 2.50 -1.64
C LEU A 53 -0.05 1.51 -2.49
N LEU A 54 0.28 0.34 -1.91
CA LEU A 54 0.93 -0.77 -2.62
C LEU A 54 0.10 -1.24 -3.82
N THR A 55 -1.21 -1.40 -3.65
CA THR A 55 -2.11 -1.81 -4.74
C THR A 55 -2.09 -0.81 -5.88
N ARG A 56 -2.21 0.49 -5.59
CA ARG A 56 -2.19 1.55 -6.61
C ARG A 56 -0.90 1.53 -7.42
N ARG A 57 0.25 1.41 -6.74
CA ARG A 57 1.57 1.31 -7.39
C ARG A 57 1.66 0.09 -8.28
N ALA A 58 1.24 -1.07 -7.78
CA ALA A 58 1.27 -2.31 -8.53
C ALA A 58 0.35 -2.26 -9.77
N VAL A 59 -0.82 -1.65 -9.67
CA VAL A 59 -1.71 -1.40 -10.83
C VAL A 59 -1.03 -0.51 -11.87
N VAL A 60 -0.43 0.62 -11.45
CA VAL A 60 0.28 1.53 -12.36
C VAL A 60 1.44 0.83 -13.07
N GLY A 61 2.15 -0.06 -12.38
CA GLY A 61 3.23 -0.86 -12.95
C GLY A 61 2.79 -2.11 -13.71
N GLY A 62 1.50 -2.48 -13.66
CA GLY A 62 1.01 -3.76 -14.18
C GLY A 62 1.60 -4.98 -13.46
N ASP A 63 2.05 -4.83 -12.21
CA ASP A 63 2.70 -5.89 -11.45
C ASP A 63 1.68 -6.83 -10.80
N LEU A 64 1.28 -7.84 -11.57
CA LEU A 64 0.35 -8.88 -11.12
C LEU A 64 0.88 -9.69 -9.92
N ARG A 65 2.21 -9.84 -9.78
CA ARG A 65 2.81 -10.57 -8.67
C ARG A 65 2.79 -9.76 -7.39
N ALA A 66 3.03 -8.46 -7.46
CA ALA A 66 2.82 -7.57 -6.33
C ALA A 66 1.36 -7.57 -5.88
N LEU A 67 0.40 -7.44 -6.81
CA LEU A 67 -1.04 -7.50 -6.47
C LEU A 67 -1.43 -8.81 -5.80
N GLN A 68 -0.89 -9.94 -6.28
CA GLN A 68 -1.11 -11.23 -5.63
C GLN A 68 -0.57 -11.25 -4.20
N ARG A 69 0.68 -10.80 -3.98
CA ARG A 69 1.29 -10.75 -2.63
C ARG A 69 0.50 -9.86 -1.67
N ILE A 70 0.06 -8.69 -2.13
CA ILE A 70 -0.73 -7.75 -1.33
C ILE A 70 -2.09 -8.36 -0.95
N SER A 71 -2.71 -9.09 -1.88
CA SER A 71 -3.95 -9.84 -1.61
C SER A 71 -3.73 -10.98 -0.61
N ASP A 72 -2.61 -11.71 -0.75
CA ASP A 72 -2.25 -12.82 0.15
C ASP A 72 -1.95 -12.32 1.57
N ALA A 73 -1.46 -11.07 1.70
CA ALA A 73 -1.31 -10.36 2.98
C ALA A 73 -2.65 -9.88 3.57
N GLY A 74 -3.78 -10.13 2.90
CA GLY A 74 -5.12 -9.89 3.44
C GLY A 74 -5.78 -8.59 2.95
N TYR A 75 -5.19 -7.87 2.00
CA TYR A 75 -5.84 -6.70 1.40
C TYR A 75 -6.65 -7.08 0.16
N ASP A 76 -7.94 -7.37 0.37
CA ASP A 76 -8.88 -7.81 -0.67
C ASP A 76 -8.94 -6.90 -1.91
N GLY A 77 -8.69 -5.59 -1.75
CA GLY A 77 -8.68 -4.64 -2.85
C GLY A 77 -7.63 -4.99 -3.92
N ALA A 78 -6.51 -5.58 -3.54
CA ALA A 78 -5.49 -6.03 -4.48
C ALA A 78 -5.93 -7.22 -5.31
N GLY A 79 -6.66 -8.17 -4.70
CA GLY A 79 -7.24 -9.31 -5.41
C GLY A 79 -8.25 -8.87 -6.48
N GLN A 80 -9.06 -7.85 -6.18
CA GLN A 80 -10.01 -7.29 -7.14
C GLN A 80 -9.31 -6.63 -8.34
N GLU A 81 -8.25 -5.85 -8.10
CA GLU A 81 -7.50 -5.23 -9.19
C GLU A 81 -6.69 -6.25 -9.99
N LEU A 82 -6.14 -7.29 -9.35
CA LEU A 82 -5.51 -8.43 -10.04
C LEU A 82 -6.50 -9.10 -11.00
N ASP A 83 -7.69 -9.42 -10.51
CA ASP A 83 -8.77 -10.00 -11.31
C ASP A 83 -9.17 -9.12 -12.49
N ARG A 84 -9.26 -7.81 -12.25
CA ARG A 84 -9.58 -6.82 -13.28
C ARG A 84 -8.50 -6.78 -14.37
N LEU A 85 -7.23 -6.72 -13.99
CA LEU A 85 -6.12 -6.67 -14.94
C LEU A 85 -5.99 -7.97 -15.75
N LEU A 86 -6.23 -9.13 -15.14
CA LEU A 86 -6.22 -10.42 -15.83
C LEU A 86 -7.39 -10.56 -16.85
N LYS A 87 -8.52 -9.91 -16.57
CA LYS A 87 -9.70 -9.90 -17.45
C LYS A 87 -9.68 -8.75 -18.47
N ALA A 88 -8.84 -7.73 -18.25
CA ALA A 88 -8.64 -6.68 -19.22
C ALA A 88 -8.13 -7.35 -20.50
N PRO A 89 -8.71 -7.03 -21.67
CA PRO A 89 -8.09 -7.47 -22.91
C PRO A 89 -6.65 -6.99 -22.86
N ALA A 90 -5.68 -7.91 -23.00
CA ALA A 90 -4.31 -7.51 -23.26
C ALA A 90 -4.42 -6.50 -24.38
N ASP A 91 -3.97 -5.27 -24.15
CA ASP A 91 -3.94 -4.21 -25.13
C ASP A 91 -2.98 -4.68 -26.24
N LEU A 92 -3.48 -5.59 -27.07
CA LEU A 92 -2.92 -5.99 -28.33
C LEU A 92 -3.19 -4.76 -29.18
N PRO A 93 -2.16 -3.96 -29.53
CA PRO A 93 -2.36 -3.02 -30.60
C PRO A 93 -2.87 -3.83 -31.80
N ASP A 94 -4.10 -3.54 -32.22
CA ASP A 94 -4.66 -4.07 -33.46
C ASP A 94 -3.68 -3.71 -34.60
N LEU A 95 -3.09 -4.76 -35.18
CA LEU A 95 -2.53 -4.88 -36.55
C LEU A 95 -1.48 -3.84 -37.02
#